data_AF-A0A973PW98-F1
#
_entry.id   AF-A0A973PW98-F1
#
_cell.length_a   1.000
_cell.length_b   1.000
_cell.length_c   1.000
_cell.angle_alpha   90.00
_cell.angle_beta   90.00
_cell.angle_gamma   90.00
#
_symmetry.space_group_name_H-M   'P 1'
#
loop_
_entity.id
_entity.type
_entity.pdbx_description
1 polymer ?
#
loop_
_entity_poly.entity_id
_entity_poly.type
_entity_poly.pdbx_seq_one_letter_code
_entity_poly.pdbx_strand_id
1 'polypeptide(L)'
;MPIEWSRVRDLDARAVRLSAELVRQSTVADLHRPTPCAGWDLADLLGHMTAQHRGFAAAARGAGGEAAAWAVTAEPDPAAAYAPAAADVVAAFAGVTGPDQP
;
A
#
# COMPACT_ATOMS: atom_id res chain seq x y z
N MET A 1 -21.46 2.44 -18.40
CA MET A 1 -20.83 1.11 -18.34
C MET A 1 -20.71 0.74 -16.87
N PRO A 2 -21.18 -0.44 -16.43
CA PRO A 2 -20.97 -0.88 -15.06
C PRO A 2 -19.47 -1.06 -14.77
N ILE A 3 -19.05 -0.82 -13.53
CA ILE A 3 -17.69 -1.07 -13.09
C ILE A 3 -17.49 -2.59 -12.99
N GLU A 4 -16.47 -3.10 -13.67
CA GLU A 4 -16.04 -4.50 -13.50
C GLU A 4 -15.02 -4.60 -12.37
N TRP A 5 -15.49 -5.00 -11.18
CA TRP A 5 -14.66 -5.08 -9.98
C TRP A 5 -13.48 -6.05 -10.11
N SER A 6 -13.62 -7.11 -10.91
CA SER A 6 -12.49 -7.99 -11.28
C SER A 6 -11.38 -7.21 -11.97
N ARG A 7 -11.72 -6.40 -12.98
CA ARG A 7 -10.76 -5.57 -13.72
C ARG A 7 -10.08 -4.54 -12.82
N VAL A 8 -10.81 -3.93 -11.89
CA VAL A 8 -10.24 -2.98 -10.93
C VAL A 8 -9.21 -3.67 -10.04
N ARG A 9 -9.53 -4.84 -9.47
CA ARG A 9 -8.59 -5.64 -8.66
C ARG A 9 -7.34 -6.05 -9.45
N ASP A 10 -7.50 -6.45 -10.71
CA ASP A 10 -6.38 -6.83 -11.55
C ASP A 10 -5.45 -5.64 -11.88
N LEU A 11 -6.03 -4.45 -12.10
CA LEU A 11 -5.28 -3.22 -12.31
C LEU A 11 -4.52 -2.82 -11.04
N ASP A 12 -5.19 -2.85 -9.90
CA ASP A 12 -4.60 -2.57 -8.59
C ASP A 12 -3.42 -3.52 -8.31
N ALA A 13 -3.64 -4.83 -8.42
CA ALA A 13 -2.59 -5.83 -8.17
C ALA A 13 -1.36 -5.65 -9.06
N ARG A 14 -1.53 -5.22 -10.32
CA ARG A 14 -0.41 -4.89 -11.21
C ARG A 14 0.32 -3.63 -10.75
N ALA A 15 -0.40 -2.56 -10.42
CA ALA A 15 0.19 -1.31 -9.97
C ALA A 15 0.96 -1.50 -8.66
N VAL A 16 0.38 -2.20 -7.68
CA VAL A 16 1.01 -2.48 -6.38
C VAL A 16 2.28 -3.31 -6.55
N ARG A 17 2.23 -4.41 -7.32
CA ARG A 17 3.44 -5.23 -7.58
C ARG A 17 4.54 -4.45 -8.30
N LEU A 18 4.17 -3.62 -9.29
CA LEU A 18 5.14 -2.76 -9.98
C LEU A 18 5.79 -1.77 -9.03
N SER A 19 5.01 -1.15 -8.14
CA SER A 19 5.54 -0.22 -7.14
C SER A 19 6.52 -0.92 -6.20
N ALA A 20 6.23 -2.14 -5.74
CA ALA A 20 7.13 -2.89 -4.86
C ALA A 20 8.46 -3.24 -5.55
N GLU A 21 8.41 -3.57 -6.84
CA GLU A 21 9.62 -3.82 -7.63
C GLU A 21 10.48 -2.55 -7.78
N LEU A 22 9.86 -1.38 -7.99
CA LEU A 22 10.58 -0.10 -8.05
C LEU A 22 11.22 0.25 -6.70
N VAL A 23 10.48 0.09 -5.59
CA VAL A 23 10.99 0.37 -4.24
C VAL A 23 12.17 -0.53 -3.88
N ARG A 24 12.15 -1.80 -4.31
CA ARG A 24 13.26 -2.75 -4.12
C ARG A 24 14.58 -2.28 -4.76
N GLN A 25 14.52 -1.39 -5.75
CA GLN A 25 15.70 -0.84 -6.42
C GLN A 25 16.23 0.43 -5.74
N SER A 26 15.54 0.96 -4.72
CA SER A 26 15.99 2.15 -4.01
C SER A 26 17.21 1.88 -3.14
N THR A 27 18.08 2.89 -3.04
CA THR A 27 19.20 2.90 -2.10
C THR A 27 18.86 3.70 -0.85
N VAL A 28 19.66 3.55 0.21
CA VAL A 28 19.55 4.39 1.42
C VAL A 28 19.62 5.89 1.09
N ALA A 29 20.45 6.28 0.11
CA ALA A 29 20.54 7.67 -0.33
C ALA A 29 19.26 8.15 -1.04
N ASP A 30 18.55 7.26 -1.76
CA ASP A 30 17.29 7.61 -2.41
C ASP A 30 16.17 7.88 -1.41
N LEU A 31 16.20 7.23 -0.24
CA LEU A 31 15.20 7.43 0.82
C LEU A 31 15.11 8.89 1.29
N HIS A 32 16.20 9.65 1.21
CA HIS A 32 16.24 11.05 1.63
C HIS A 32 15.94 12.05 0.50
N ARG A 33 15.58 11.58 -0.69
CA ARG A 33 15.27 12.46 -1.82
C ARG A 33 13.85 13.02 -1.70
N PRO A 34 13.62 14.31 -2.03
CA PRO A 34 12.31 14.91 -1.93
C PRO A 34 11.33 14.27 -2.93
N THR A 35 10.07 14.19 -2.52
CA THR A 35 8.97 13.73 -3.37
C THR A 35 8.07 14.91 -3.77
N PRO A 36 7.13 14.73 -4.71
CA PRO A 36 6.10 15.73 -4.99
C PRO A 36 5.11 15.95 -3.82
N CYS A 37 5.08 15.06 -2.83
CA CYS A 37 4.34 15.28 -1.59
C CYS A 37 5.08 16.32 -0.76
N ALA A 38 4.48 17.49 -0.58
CA ALA A 38 5.15 18.64 0.02
C ALA A 38 5.68 18.31 1.42
N GLY A 39 6.99 18.46 1.60
CA GLY A 39 7.68 18.22 2.86
C GLY A 39 8.02 16.74 3.14
N TRP A 40 7.79 15.83 2.21
CA TRP A 40 8.09 14.40 2.37
C TRP A 40 9.29 13.98 1.53
N ASP A 41 10.22 13.27 2.16
CA ASP A 41 11.20 12.47 1.44
C ASP A 41 10.60 11.11 1.02
N LEU A 42 11.40 10.26 0.36
CA LEU A 42 10.92 8.95 -0.07
C LEU A 42 10.64 8.04 1.13
N ALA A 43 11.38 8.15 2.24
CA ALA A 43 11.08 7.38 3.45
C ALA A 43 9.70 7.73 4.02
N ASP A 44 9.36 9.03 4.09
CA ASP A 44 8.04 9.50 4.53
C ASP A 44 6.92 8.96 3.63
N LEU A 45 7.12 9.04 2.31
CA LEU A 45 6.16 8.51 1.33
C LEU A 45 5.97 6.99 1.47
N LEU A 46 7.06 6.24 1.64
CA LEU A 46 6.98 4.78 1.83
C LEU A 46 6.31 4.41 3.14
N GLY A 47 6.56 5.14 4.22
CA GLY A 47 5.85 4.97 5.49
C GLY A 47 4.34 5.19 5.32
N HIS A 48 3.95 6.25 4.62
CA HIS A 48 2.56 6.54 4.31
C HIS A 48 1.91 5.45 3.46
N MET A 49 2.52 5.07 2.33
CA MET A 49 1.95 4.04 1.45
C MET A 49 1.88 2.67 2.13
N THR A 50 2.86 2.33 2.97
CA THR A 50 2.85 1.10 3.77
C THR A 50 1.65 1.09 4.73
N ALA A 51 1.39 2.20 5.43
CA ALA A 51 0.22 2.32 6.30
C ALA A 51 -1.09 2.22 5.52
N GLN A 52 -1.18 2.81 4.33
CA GLN A 52 -2.35 2.68 3.45
C GLN A 52 -2.58 1.23 3.01
N HIS A 53 -1.54 0.51 2.58
CA HIS A 53 -1.65 -0.91 2.22
C HIS A 53 -2.17 -1.76 3.39
N ARG A 54 -1.65 -1.53 4.61
CA ARG A 54 -2.12 -2.21 5.83
C ARG A 54 -3.58 -1.87 6.13
N GLY A 55 -3.96 -0.60 6.05
CA GLY A 55 -5.32 -0.13 6.27
C GLY A 55 -6.31 -0.71 5.28
N PHE A 56 -5.97 -0.74 3.98
CA PHE A 56 -6.81 -1.36 2.95
C PHE A 56 -6.90 -2.88 3.10
N ALA A 57 -5.81 -3.55 3.48
CA ALA A 57 -5.85 -4.98 3.76
C ALA A 57 -6.73 -5.30 4.98
N ALA A 58 -6.69 -4.46 6.02
CA ALA A 58 -7.59 -4.54 7.17
C ALA A 58 -9.05 -4.25 6.79
N ALA A 59 -9.27 -3.24 5.95
CA ALA A 59 -10.59 -2.91 5.40
C ALA A 59 -11.16 -4.11 4.64
N ALA A 60 -10.45 -4.70 3.69
CA ALA A 60 -10.93 -5.89 2.97
C ALA A 60 -11.24 -7.13 3.86
N ARG A 61 -10.87 -7.08 5.14
CA ARG A 61 -11.11 -8.11 6.16
C ARG A 61 -12.15 -7.67 7.21
N GLY A 62 -12.85 -6.56 7.03
CA GLY A 62 -13.86 -6.07 7.99
C GLY A 62 -13.34 -5.21 9.13
N ALA A 63 -12.06 -4.82 9.14
CA ALA A 63 -11.42 -4.05 10.22
C ALA A 63 -11.05 -2.61 9.81
N GLY A 64 -11.59 -2.11 8.69
CA GLY A 64 -11.25 -0.78 8.15
C GLY A 64 -11.69 0.40 9.02
N GLY A 65 -12.62 0.18 9.97
CA GLY A 65 -13.06 1.21 10.91
C GLY A 65 -12.07 1.49 12.05
N GLU A 66 -11.03 0.65 12.21
CA GLU A 66 -10.05 0.80 13.27
C GLU A 66 -8.96 1.80 12.87
N ALA A 67 -8.91 2.97 13.53
CA ALA A 67 -7.91 4.00 13.24
C ALA A 67 -6.46 3.48 13.33
N ALA A 68 -6.22 2.48 14.19
CA ALA A 68 -4.92 1.83 14.33
C ALA A 68 -4.44 1.13 13.05
N ALA A 69 -5.35 0.62 12.22
CA ALA A 69 -5.00 -0.03 10.94
C ALA A 69 -4.40 0.95 9.92
N TRP A 70 -4.67 2.24 10.09
CA TRP A 70 -4.24 3.32 9.19
C TRP A 70 -3.06 4.13 9.74
N ALA A 71 -2.54 3.76 10.91
CA ALA A 71 -1.48 4.50 11.58
C ALA A 71 -0.14 4.34 10.83
N VAL A 72 0.52 5.46 10.56
CA VAL A 72 1.92 5.46 10.08
C VAL A 72 2.83 5.16 11.26
N THR A 73 3.57 4.07 11.17
CA THR A 73 4.57 3.66 12.16
C THR A 73 5.97 3.91 11.62
N ALA A 74 6.89 4.35 12.49
CA ALA A 74 8.29 4.45 12.12
C ALA A 74 8.86 3.04 11.89
N GLU A 75 9.40 2.80 10.70
CA GLU A 75 10.06 1.56 10.33
C GLU A 75 11.57 1.80 10.25
N PRO A 76 12.41 0.91 10.81
CA PRO A 76 13.87 1.03 10.68
C PRO A 76 14.33 1.00 9.22
N ASP A 77 13.60 0.28 8.37
CA ASP A 77 13.82 0.20 6.93
C ASP A 77 12.47 0.32 6.19
N PRO A 78 12.09 1.55 5.80
CA PRO A 78 10.82 1.80 5.10
C PRO A 78 10.73 1.09 3.74
N ALA A 79 11.86 0.88 3.06
CA ALA A 79 11.89 0.16 1.78
C ALA A 79 11.64 -1.34 1.98
N ALA A 80 12.24 -1.95 3.01
CA ALA A 80 11.99 -3.35 3.33
C ALA A 80 10.56 -3.59 3.86
N ALA A 81 9.99 -2.65 4.63
CA ALA A 81 8.64 -2.75 5.17
C ALA A 81 7.54 -2.68 4.10
N TYR A 82 7.83 -2.04 2.96
CA TYR A 82 6.85 -1.80 1.89
C TYR A 82 6.39 -3.10 1.20
N ALA A 83 7.32 -3.99 0.84
CA ALA A 83 7.00 -5.18 0.05
C ALA A 83 6.03 -6.17 0.74
N PRO A 84 6.19 -6.48 2.05
CA PRO A 84 5.21 -7.29 2.78
C PRO A 84 3.81 -6.66 2.81
N ALA A 85 3.71 -5.33 3.04
CA ALA A 85 2.42 -4.65 3.07
C ALA A 85 1.74 -4.64 1.68
N ALA A 86 2.53 -4.41 0.62
CA ALA A 86 2.07 -4.48 -0.76
C ALA A 86 1.58 -5.90 -1.14
N ALA A 87 2.25 -6.95 -0.66
CA ALA A 87 1.78 -8.33 -0.86
C ALA A 87 0.48 -8.60 -0.10
N ASP A 88 0.36 -8.07 1.13
CA ASP A 88 -0.80 -8.28 2.00
C ASP A 88 -2.08 -7.68 1.40
N VAL A 89 -2.03 -6.45 0.90
CA VAL A 89 -3.20 -5.80 0.28
C VAL A 89 -3.65 -6.52 -0.99
N VAL A 90 -2.71 -6.98 -1.82
CA VAL A 90 -3.03 -7.77 -3.02
C VAL A 90 -3.71 -9.08 -2.66
N ALA A 91 -3.25 -9.77 -1.62
CA ALA A 91 -3.88 -10.99 -1.13
C ALA A 91 -5.27 -10.71 -0.53
N ALA A 92 -5.44 -9.62 0.21
CA ALA A 92 -6.71 -9.24 0.81
C ALA A 92 -7.76 -8.91 -0.27
N PHE A 93 -7.40 -8.11 -1.28
CA PHE A 93 -8.30 -7.77 -2.40
C PHE A 93 -8.67 -8.97 -3.28
N ALA A 94 -7.84 -10.01 -3.37
CA ALA A 94 -8.21 -11.23 -4.09
C ALA A 94 -9.48 -11.89 -3.50
N GLY A 95 -9.73 -11.71 -2.20
CA GLY A 95 -10.93 -12.18 -1.50
C GLY A 95 -12.14 -11.23 -1.60
N VAL A 96 -11.99 -10.03 -2.18
CA VAL A 96 -13.07 -9.04 -2.31
C VAL A 96 -13.91 -9.33 -3.55
N THR A 97 -15.21 -9.55 -3.38
CA THR A 97 -16.13 -9.93 -4.47
C THR A 97 -17.11 -8.83 -4.88
N GLY A 98 -17.23 -7.77 -4.08
CA GLY A 98 -18.09 -6.62 -4.35
C GLY A 98 -17.68 -5.37 -3.55
N PRO A 99 -18.21 -4.19 -3.90
CA PRO A 99 -17.80 -2.91 -3.31
C PRO A 99 -18.29 -2.70 -1.87
N ASP A 100 -19.32 -3.42 -1.46
CA ASP A 100 -19.93 -3.33 -0.13
C ASP A 100 -19.38 -4.39 0.84
N GLN A 101 -18.36 -5.14 0.42
CA GLN A 101 -17.69 -6.10 1.31
C GLN A 101 -16.95 -5.31 2.40
N PRO A 102 -17.25 -5.59 3.69
CA PRO A 102 -16.74 -4.81 4.81
C PRO A 102 -15.23 -4.92 4.97
#